data_AF-A0A958EEC6-F1
#
_entry.id   AF-A0A958EEC6-F1
#
_cell.length_a   1.000
_cell.length_b   1.000
_cell.length_c   1.000
_cell.angle_alpha   90.00
_cell.angle_beta   90.00
_cell.angle_gamma   90.00
#
_symmetry.space_group_name_H-M   'P 1'
#
loop_
_entity.id
_entity.type
_entity.pdbx_description
1 polymer ?
#
loop_
_entity_poly.entity_id
_entity_poly.type
_entity_poly.pdbx_seq_one_letter_code
_entity_poly.pdbx_strand_id
1 'polypeptide(L)'
;MKHWLSLISTKPVASLNTLWYFVSHHPGEQLGTITLFCDRTLRSHSAWFREQVIILLKYHQRKEPIIKEVFIDPIDIDSFRKSLKKTIAQCDAPLIMDITSGRKLHSALMLLFGELNPGVVEHIYYNFLKSPQFINCVYPNIPSGMMEIVDLKEKSTR
;
A
#
# COMPACT_ATOMS: atom_id res chain seq x y z
N MET A 1 -12.08 10.66 5.43
CA MET A 1 -11.06 9.65 5.78
C MET A 1 -10.88 8.76 4.56
N LYS A 2 -9.66 8.34 4.27
CA LYS A 2 -9.32 7.51 3.12
C LYS A 2 -9.14 6.04 3.55
N HIS A 3 -9.22 5.15 2.57
CA HIS A 3 -8.94 3.73 2.74
C HIS A 3 -7.62 3.39 2.04
N TRP A 4 -6.64 2.82 2.76
CA TRP A 4 -5.39 2.35 2.17
C TRP A 4 -5.45 0.86 1.84
N LEU A 5 -4.99 0.47 0.67
CA LEU A 5 -4.95 -0.92 0.22
C LEU A 5 -3.53 -1.27 -0.21
N SER A 6 -2.90 -2.26 0.41
CA SER A 6 -1.52 -2.66 0.09
C SER A 6 -1.36 -4.18 0.06
N LEU A 7 -0.39 -4.64 -0.73
CA LEU A 7 0.13 -5.99 -0.69
C LEU A 7 1.28 -6.06 0.32
N ILE A 8 1.31 -7.12 1.12
CA ILE A 8 2.44 -7.43 2.01
C ILE A 8 3.20 -8.63 1.45
N SER A 9 4.50 -8.46 1.28
CA SER A 9 5.42 -9.46 0.74
C SER A 9 6.52 -9.80 1.73
N THR A 10 7.56 -10.51 1.28
CA THR A 10 8.77 -10.80 2.08
C THR A 10 9.54 -9.53 2.48
N LYS A 11 9.21 -8.38 1.89
CA LYS A 11 9.82 -7.07 2.18
C LYS A 11 8.74 -6.04 2.58
N PRO A 12 8.14 -6.15 3.79
CA PRO A 12 7.07 -5.25 4.24
C PRO A 12 7.52 -3.79 4.39
N VAL A 13 8.83 -3.56 4.56
CA VAL A 13 9.42 -2.21 4.64
C VAL A 13 9.11 -1.38 3.40
N ALA A 14 9.05 -2.01 2.21
CA ALA A 14 8.77 -1.29 0.97
C ALA A 14 7.37 -0.65 0.98
N SER A 15 6.35 -1.41 1.41
CA SER A 15 4.98 -0.91 1.59
C SER A 15 4.90 0.14 2.71
N LEU A 16 5.69 -0.03 3.78
CA LEU A 16 5.71 0.93 4.90
C LEU A 16 6.26 2.26 4.42
N ASN A 17 7.30 2.25 3.58
CA ASN A 17 7.89 3.46 3.03
C ASN A 17 6.92 4.22 2.12
N THR A 18 6.10 3.52 1.34
CA THR A 18 5.03 4.14 0.53
C THR A 18 4.00 4.83 1.41
N LEU A 19 3.54 4.16 2.48
CA LEU A 19 2.59 4.72 3.43
C LEU A 19 3.21 5.93 4.18
N TRP A 20 4.46 5.81 4.63
CA TRP A 20 5.20 6.87 5.31
C TRP A 20 5.31 8.11 4.43
N TYR A 21 5.71 7.92 3.17
CA TYR A 21 5.76 9.01 2.19
C TYR A 21 4.40 9.72 2.10
N PHE A 22 3.32 8.96 1.90
CA PHE A 22 1.97 9.53 1.77
C PHE A 22 1.59 10.39 2.97
N VAL A 23 1.70 9.85 4.20
CA VAL A 23 1.29 10.61 5.39
C VAL A 23 2.18 11.82 5.69
N SER A 24 3.43 11.82 5.21
CA SER A 24 4.36 12.94 5.38
C SER A 24 4.12 14.05 4.36
N HIS A 25 3.72 13.71 3.12
CA HIS A 25 3.50 14.69 2.04
C HIS A 25 2.05 15.17 1.98
N HIS A 26 1.12 14.43 2.59
CA HIS A 26 -0.31 14.75 2.64
C HIS A 26 -0.80 14.86 4.09
N PRO A 27 -0.26 15.78 4.93
CA PRO A 27 -0.59 15.84 6.36
C PRO A 27 -2.07 16.17 6.65
N GLY A 28 -2.79 16.75 5.69
CA GLY A 28 -4.24 16.97 5.78
C GLY A 28 -5.09 15.73 5.48
N GLU A 29 -4.50 14.69 4.89
CA GLU A 29 -5.20 13.46 4.55
C GLU A 29 -5.13 12.44 5.69
N GLN A 30 -6.29 11.88 6.02
CA GLN A 30 -6.47 11.02 7.20
C GLN A 30 -6.85 9.60 6.77
N LEU A 31 -6.08 8.61 7.23
CA LEU A 31 -6.35 7.20 6.95
C LEU A 31 -7.28 6.63 8.04
N GLY A 32 -8.43 6.10 7.63
CA GLY A 32 -9.40 5.49 8.55
C GLY A 32 -9.30 3.97 8.59
N THR A 33 -9.14 3.36 7.41
CA THR A 33 -9.10 1.90 7.24
C THR A 33 -7.90 1.54 6.37
N ILE A 34 -7.27 0.40 6.69
CA ILE A 34 -6.18 -0.17 5.90
C ILE A 34 -6.51 -1.64 5.64
N THR A 35 -6.54 -2.05 4.37
CA THR A 35 -6.66 -3.46 3.99
C THR A 35 -5.31 -3.97 3.50
N LEU A 36 -4.82 -5.03 4.13
CA LEU A 36 -3.59 -5.71 3.79
C LEU A 36 -3.90 -7.03 3.10
N PHE A 37 -3.48 -7.18 1.86
CA PHE A 37 -3.47 -8.47 1.18
C PHE A 37 -2.13 -9.16 1.46
N CYS A 38 -2.17 -10.32 2.12
CA CYS A 38 -0.96 -11.00 2.57
C CYS A 38 -1.06 -12.51 2.31
N ASP A 39 0.05 -13.13 1.93
CA ASP A 39 0.16 -14.59 1.99
C ASP A 39 0.09 -15.04 3.45
N ARG A 40 -0.66 -16.11 3.74
CA ARG A 40 -0.73 -16.71 5.08
C ARG A 40 0.65 -17.12 5.60
N THR A 41 1.58 -17.50 4.73
CA THR A 41 2.97 -17.83 5.11
C THR A 41 3.76 -16.61 5.60
N LEU A 42 3.31 -15.40 5.27
CA LEU A 42 3.95 -14.13 5.61
C LEU A 42 3.25 -13.40 6.77
N ARG A 43 2.46 -14.10 7.59
CA ARG A 43 1.71 -13.52 8.72
C ARG A 43 2.58 -12.69 9.67
N SER A 44 3.82 -13.09 9.94
CA SER A 44 4.75 -12.32 10.77
C SER A 44 5.13 -10.97 10.15
N HIS A 45 5.27 -10.90 8.83
CA HIS A 45 5.52 -9.64 8.11
C HIS A 45 4.30 -8.71 8.17
N SER A 46 3.09 -9.25 8.07
CA SER A 46 1.85 -8.49 8.24
C SER A 46 1.69 -7.95 9.66
N ALA A 47 2.00 -8.77 10.67
CA ALA A 47 1.99 -8.35 12.07
C ALA A 47 3.01 -7.24 12.34
N TRP A 48 4.25 -7.39 11.87
CA TRP A 48 5.26 -6.35 11.96
C TRP A 48 4.81 -5.06 11.27
N PHE A 49 4.29 -5.15 10.05
CA PHE A 49 3.77 -4.00 9.32
C PHE A 49 2.66 -3.29 10.09
N ARG A 50 1.70 -4.05 10.65
CA ARG A 50 0.61 -3.53 11.46
C ARG A 50 1.13 -2.69 12.63
N GLU A 51 2.11 -3.20 13.37
CA GLU A 51 2.71 -2.49 14.50
C GLU A 51 3.36 -1.17 14.06
N GLN A 52 4.15 -1.20 12.98
CA GLN A 52 4.81 0.00 12.46
C GLN A 52 3.80 1.05 11.98
N VAL A 53 2.73 0.62 11.32
CA VAL A 53 1.68 1.51 10.83
C VAL A 53 0.90 2.17 11.97
N ILE A 54 0.61 1.43 13.05
CA ILE A 54 -0.04 2.02 14.23
C ILE A 54 0.84 3.12 14.83
N ILE A 55 2.16 2.87 14.99
CA ILE A 55 3.10 3.86 15.50
C ILE A 55 3.15 5.09 14.58
N LEU A 56 3.30 4.86 13.27
CA LEU A 56 3.39 5.91 12.26
C LEU A 56 2.13 6.80 12.25
N LEU A 57 0.93 6.22 12.28
CA LEU A 57 -0.31 6.97 12.24
C LEU A 57 -0.67 7.65 13.56
N LYS A 58 -0.27 7.08 14.71
CA LYS A 58 -0.32 7.81 15.99
C LYS A 58 0.55 9.07 15.94
N TYR A 59 1.74 8.97 15.35
CA TYR A 59 2.66 10.09 15.25
C TYR A 59 2.13 11.18 14.29
N HIS A 60 1.78 10.81 13.06
CA HIS A 60 1.39 11.79 12.03
C HIS A 60 -0.07 12.26 12.12
N GLN A 61 -0.99 11.39 12.56
CA GLN A 61 -2.43 11.63 12.47
C GLN A 61 -3.13 11.61 13.83
N ARG A 62 -2.41 11.27 14.92
CA ARG A 62 -2.97 11.13 16.29
C ARG A 62 -4.17 10.16 16.35
N LYS A 63 -4.21 9.18 15.45
CA LYS A 63 -5.31 8.23 15.31
C LYS A 63 -4.81 6.83 14.98
N GLU A 64 -5.52 5.83 15.49
CA GLU A 64 -5.30 4.44 15.09
C GLU A 64 -6.22 4.05 13.93
N PRO A 65 -5.68 3.44 12.86
CA PRO A 65 -6.49 2.92 11.77
C PRO A 65 -7.20 1.60 12.15
N ILE A 66 -8.28 1.30 11.45
CA ILE A 66 -8.81 -0.07 11.41
C ILE A 66 -8.01 -0.87 10.37
N ILE A 67 -7.16 -1.79 10.83
CA ILE A 67 -6.35 -2.64 9.94
C ILE A 67 -7.03 -4.00 9.77
N LYS A 68 -7.43 -4.29 8.52
CA LYS A 68 -8.03 -5.54 8.06
C LYS A 68 -6.99 -6.34 7.28
N GLU A 69 -6.88 -7.63 7.57
CA GLU A 69 -6.02 -8.55 6.82
C GLU A 69 -6.89 -9.46 5.95
N VAL A 70 -6.49 -9.62 4.69
CA VAL A 70 -7.09 -10.55 3.74
C VAL A 70 -6.00 -11.51 3.30
N PHE A 71 -6.12 -12.77 3.72
CA PHE A 71 -5.16 -13.79 3.32
C PHE A 71 -5.41 -14.24 1.89
N ILE A 72 -4.35 -14.25 1.09
CA ILE A 72 -4.39 -14.63 -0.33
C ILE A 72 -3.47 -15.81 -0.58
N ASP A 73 -3.85 -16.69 -1.49
CA ASP A 73 -2.95 -17.72 -2.00
C ASP A 73 -2.09 -17.09 -3.12
N PRO A 74 -0.75 -17.21 -3.06
CA PRO A 74 0.13 -16.61 -4.06
C PRO A 74 -0.02 -17.12 -5.50
N ILE A 75 -0.64 -18.28 -5.71
CA ILE A 75 -0.86 -18.88 -7.04
C ILE A 75 -2.33 -18.80 -7.49
N ASP A 76 -3.28 -18.61 -6.57
CA ASP A 76 -4.70 -18.45 -6.91
C ASP A 76 -5.05 -16.99 -7.23
N ILE A 77 -4.71 -16.59 -8.45
CA ILE A 77 -4.99 -15.26 -8.98
C ILE A 77 -6.49 -14.94 -9.03
N ASP A 78 -7.33 -15.95 -9.22
CA ASP A 78 -8.78 -15.75 -9.33
C ASP A 78 -9.41 -15.44 -7.97
N SER A 79 -8.97 -16.11 -6.91
CA SER A 79 -9.35 -15.80 -5.53
C SER A 79 -8.89 -14.39 -5.14
N PHE A 80 -7.66 -14.01 -5.51
CA PHE A 80 -7.18 -12.65 -5.31
C PHE A 80 -8.04 -11.61 -6.04
N ARG A 81 -8.32 -11.83 -7.32
CA ARG A 81 -9.19 -10.96 -8.14
C ARG A 81 -10.57 -10.77 -7.51
N LYS A 82 -11.21 -11.84 -7.03
CA LYS A 82 -12.53 -11.77 -6.36
C LYS A 82 -12.45 -10.97 -5.07
N SER A 83 -11.41 -11.19 -4.27
CA SER A 83 -11.19 -10.50 -3.00
C SER A 83 -10.94 -9.01 -3.21
N LEU A 84 -10.08 -8.65 -4.16
CA LEU A 84 -9.79 -7.27 -4.56
C LEU A 84 -11.06 -6.56 -5.06
N LYS A 85 -11.80 -7.19 -5.99
CA LYS A 85 -13.08 -6.65 -6.49
C LYS A 85 -14.05 -6.37 -5.35
N LYS A 86 -14.19 -7.31 -4.42
CA LYS A 86 -15.05 -7.16 -3.25
C LYS A 86 -14.59 -6.01 -2.35
N THR A 87 -13.30 -5.89 -2.06
CA THR A 87 -12.76 -4.81 -1.23
C THR A 87 -13.02 -3.44 -1.84
N ILE A 88 -12.83 -3.27 -3.15
CA ILE A 88 -13.09 -1.99 -3.84
C ILE A 88 -14.58 -1.68 -3.83
N ALA A 89 -15.44 -2.65 -4.16
CA ALA A 89 -16.89 -2.45 -4.23
C ALA A 89 -17.54 -2.15 -2.87
N GLN A 90 -16.90 -2.53 -1.76
CA GLN A 90 -17.37 -2.30 -0.39
C GLN A 90 -16.68 -1.11 0.28
N CYS A 91 -15.91 -0.32 -0.47
CA CYS A 91 -15.21 0.83 0.08
C CYS A 91 -16.08 2.08 0.00
N ASP A 92 -16.52 2.57 1.15
CA ASP A 92 -17.33 3.79 1.27
C ASP A 92 -16.49 5.08 1.37
N ALA A 93 -15.17 4.95 1.18
CA ALA A 93 -14.20 6.03 1.31
C ALA A 93 -13.31 6.08 0.06
N PRO A 94 -12.73 7.25 -0.27
CA PRO A 94 -11.76 7.30 -1.36
C PRO A 94 -10.56 6.39 -1.05
N LEU A 95 -10.16 5.62 -2.05
CA LEU A 95 -9.23 4.52 -1.91
C LEU A 95 -7.86 4.90 -2.48
N ILE A 96 -6.81 4.55 -1.73
CA ILE A 96 -5.42 4.68 -2.14
C ILE A 96 -4.83 3.28 -2.24
N MET A 97 -4.22 2.96 -3.37
CA MET A 97 -3.57 1.67 -3.61
C MET A 97 -2.06 1.81 -3.53
N ASP A 98 -1.41 0.86 -2.89
CA ASP A 98 0.03 0.65 -2.92
C ASP A 98 0.33 -0.70 -3.59
N ILE A 99 0.90 -0.63 -4.79
CA ILE A 99 1.20 -1.81 -5.61
C ILE A 99 2.69 -2.22 -5.52
N THR A 100 3.46 -1.58 -4.64
CA THR A 100 4.92 -1.75 -4.49
C THR A 100 5.32 -3.20 -4.26
N SER A 101 4.66 -3.81 -3.29
CA SER A 101 4.98 -5.15 -2.81
C SER A 101 4.13 -6.20 -3.50
N GLY A 102 4.58 -7.45 -3.39
CA GLY A 102 3.81 -8.61 -3.83
C GLY A 102 4.35 -9.21 -5.12
N ARG A 103 3.61 -10.17 -5.66
CA ARG A 103 3.93 -10.79 -6.95
C ARG A 103 3.47 -9.87 -8.07
N LYS A 104 4.21 -9.84 -9.17
CA LYS A 104 3.93 -8.99 -10.34
C LYS A 104 2.48 -9.07 -10.81
N LEU A 105 1.89 -10.27 -10.84
CA LEU A 105 0.49 -10.46 -11.23
C LEU A 105 -0.51 -9.80 -10.28
N HIS A 106 -0.24 -9.80 -8.96
CA HIS A 106 -1.10 -9.13 -7.99
C HIS A 106 -1.01 -7.61 -8.13
N SER A 107 0.21 -7.07 -8.26
CA SER A 107 0.42 -5.63 -8.49
C SER A 107 -0.23 -5.18 -9.80
N ALA A 108 -0.11 -5.97 -10.88
CA ALA A 108 -0.74 -5.69 -12.16
C ALA A 108 -2.28 -5.71 -12.07
N LEU A 109 -2.86 -6.65 -11.32
CA LEU A 109 -4.30 -6.67 -11.08
C LEU A 109 -4.76 -5.48 -10.23
N MET A 110 -4.01 -5.11 -9.19
CA MET A 110 -4.32 -3.89 -8.42
C MET A 110 -4.28 -2.64 -9.29
N LEU A 111 -3.26 -2.50 -10.13
CA LEU A 111 -3.18 -1.40 -11.09
C LEU A 111 -4.39 -1.40 -12.03
N LEU A 112 -4.69 -2.53 -12.68
CA LEU A 112 -5.85 -2.64 -13.58
C LEU A 112 -7.16 -2.26 -12.89
N PHE A 113 -7.39 -2.78 -11.68
CA PHE A 113 -8.61 -2.45 -10.92
C PHE A 113 -8.62 -1.00 -10.45
N GLY A 114 -7.47 -0.42 -10.12
CA GLY A 114 -7.34 0.99 -9.80
C GLY A 114 -7.75 1.88 -10.97
N GLU A 115 -7.22 1.59 -12.17
CA GLU A 115 -7.53 2.30 -13.41
C GLU A 115 -8.99 2.15 -13.85
N LEU A 116 -9.58 0.97 -13.65
CA LEU A 116 -10.99 0.71 -13.97
C LEU A 116 -11.98 1.33 -12.99
N ASN A 117 -11.53 1.84 -11.84
CA ASN A 117 -12.39 2.43 -10.81
C ASN A 117 -11.95 3.87 -10.45
N PRO A 118 -11.84 4.80 -11.43
CA PRO A 118 -11.24 6.11 -11.20
C PRO A 118 -12.07 7.03 -10.30
N GLY A 119 -13.37 6.77 -10.13
CA GLY A 119 -14.23 7.51 -9.20
C GLY A 119 -14.15 7.06 -7.74
N VAL A 120 -13.48 5.94 -7.47
CA VAL A 120 -13.30 5.39 -6.10
C VAL A 120 -11.83 5.44 -5.70
N VAL A 121 -10.93 5.07 -6.61
CA VAL A 121 -9.49 5.02 -6.37
C VAL A 121 -8.89 6.36 -6.74
N GLU A 122 -8.29 7.09 -5.80
CA GLU A 122 -7.70 8.41 -6.05
C GLU A 122 -6.24 8.32 -6.49
N HIS A 123 -5.46 7.46 -5.83
CA HIS A 123 -4.03 7.31 -6.05
C HIS A 123 -3.64 5.84 -6.21
N ILE A 124 -2.64 5.56 -7.05
CA ILE A 124 -2.03 4.23 -7.20
C ILE A 124 -0.51 4.41 -7.08
N TYR A 125 0.01 4.21 -5.88
CA TYR A 125 1.42 4.40 -5.60
C TYR A 125 2.27 3.17 -5.92
N TYR A 126 3.45 3.44 -6.46
CA TYR A 126 4.55 2.49 -6.60
C TYR A 126 5.84 3.10 -6.07
N ASN A 127 6.51 2.39 -5.16
CA ASN A 127 7.81 2.76 -4.65
C ASN A 127 8.92 2.14 -5.50
N PHE A 128 9.66 2.99 -6.21
CA PHE A 128 10.83 2.64 -6.97
C PHE A 128 12.11 2.90 -6.16
N LEU A 129 12.71 1.82 -5.65
CA LEU A 129 13.99 1.86 -4.96
C LEU A 129 15.16 1.72 -5.96
N LYS A 130 15.98 2.76 -6.09
CA LYS A 130 17.08 2.79 -7.08
C LYS A 130 18.31 2.01 -6.64
N SER A 131 18.48 1.80 -5.33
CA SER A 131 19.63 1.07 -4.78
C SER A 131 19.21 -0.04 -3.80
N PRO A 132 19.57 -1.32 -4.08
CA PRO A 132 19.22 -2.46 -3.23
C PRO A 132 19.77 -2.38 -1.80
N GLN A 133 20.83 -1.61 -1.55
CA GLN A 133 21.44 -1.49 -0.23
C GLN A 133 20.48 -0.90 0.83
N PHE A 134 19.43 -0.21 0.38
CA PHE A 134 18.41 0.41 1.23
C PHE A 134 17.13 -0.43 1.35
N ILE A 135 17.11 -1.67 0.87
CA ILE A 135 15.88 -2.51 0.81
C ILE A 135 15.25 -2.76 2.20
N ASN A 136 16.04 -2.70 3.27
CA ASN A 136 15.56 -2.87 4.65
C ASN A 136 15.57 -1.54 5.44
N CYS A 137 15.79 -0.40 4.78
CA CYS A 137 15.80 0.92 5.41
C CYS A 137 14.40 1.55 5.39
N VAL A 138 14.02 2.19 6.49
CA VAL A 138 12.77 2.95 6.58
C VAL A 138 12.92 4.33 5.91
N TYR A 139 11.80 4.87 5.40
CA TYR A 139 11.72 6.07 4.57
C TYR A 139 12.64 7.22 4.97
N PRO A 140 12.65 7.70 6.24
CA PRO A 140 13.48 8.86 6.60
C PRO A 140 14.99 8.62 6.52
N ASN A 141 15.41 7.35 6.52
CA ASN A 141 16.81 6.95 6.50
C ASN A 141 17.33 6.63 5.10
N ILE A 142 16.47 6.69 4.08
CA ILE A 142 16.88 6.51 2.69
C ILE A 142 17.33 7.87 2.13
N PRO A 143 18.57 7.99 1.61
CA PRO A 143 19.04 9.25 1.05
C PRO A 143 18.15 9.76 -0.08
N SER A 144 18.03 11.09 -0.18
CA SER A 144 17.28 11.72 -1.27
C SER A 144 17.78 11.23 -2.64
N GLY A 145 16.84 10.99 -3.55
CA GLY A 145 17.12 10.45 -4.87
C GLY A 145 17.37 8.94 -4.94
N MET A 146 17.52 8.22 -3.82
CA MET A 146 17.69 6.75 -3.81
C MET A 146 16.36 5.98 -3.84
N MET A 147 15.26 6.68 -3.61
CA MET A 147 13.92 6.15 -3.66
C MET A 147 12.99 7.19 -4.27
N GLU A 148 12.02 6.72 -5.05
CA GLU A 148 11.05 7.55 -5.75
C GLU A 148 9.67 6.92 -5.58
N ILE A 149 8.72 7.67 -5.03
CA ILE A 149 7.32 7.24 -4.96
C ILE A 149 6.61 7.87 -6.15
N VAL A 150 6.09 7.02 -7.03
CA VAL A 150 5.36 7.42 -8.23
C VAL A 150 3.88 7.19 -7.98
N ASP A 151 3.04 8.20 -8.19
CA ASP A 151 1.61 7.99 -8.37
C ASP A 151 1.34 7.68 -9.85
N LEU A 152 0.91 6.46 -10.12
CA LEU A 152 0.66 5.97 -11.47
C LEU A 152 -0.63 6.55 -12.07
N LYS A 153 -1.46 7.23 -11.28
CA LYS A 153 -2.62 7.97 -11.77
C LYS A 153 -2.32 9.39 -12.21
N GLU A 154 -1.23 9.98 -11.73
CA GLU A 154 -0.81 11.30 -12.20
C GLU A 154 -0.31 11.16 -13.63
N LYS A 155 -1.05 11.75 -14.58
CA LYS A 155 -0.56 11.85 -15.96
C LYS A 155 0.72 12.65 -15.92
N SER A 156 1.84 12.01 -16.26
CA SER A 156 3.11 12.69 -16.46
C SER A 156 2.87 13.78 -17.51
N THR A 157 2.77 15.03 -17.07
CA THR A 157 2.88 16.20 -17.93
C THR A 157 4.31 16.23 -18.44
N ARG A 158 4.55 15.50 -19.54
CA ARG A 158 5.70 15.70 -20.41
C ARG A 158 5.28 16.52 -21.61
#